data_AF-A0A0E0HBP1-F1
#
_entry.id   AF-A0A0E0HBP1-F1
#
_cell.length_a   1.000
_cell.length_b   1.000
_cell.length_c   1.000
_cell.angle_alpha   90.00
_cell.angle_beta   90.00
_cell.angle_gamma   90.00
#
_symmetry.space_group_name_H-M   'P 1'
#
loop_
_entity.id
_entity.type
_entity.pdbx_description
1 polymer ?
#
loop_
_entity_poly.entity_id
_entity_poly.type
_entity_poly.pdbx_seq_one_letter_code
_entity_poly.pdbx_strand_id
1 'polypeptide(L)'
;MAMMNRTRDLLMEGFEGLVREGSFTWGLPRRGASPVGDGDDPDSSSSSGKQASVSGLSPKANAVVSRCARVLGTSTDELRYDFDMQASDSIKQQINYARNFLEYCCLRALAQASQIAGYLSDKSFRRLNFDMMLAWEVPSSSSQLTVKVEVESTVSLEAFSRIAPAIPTITDVVTCSNLFDVLSSSSGGRLTFPVYDKYLTGLDRAIKKMKGQSESSLLSGQRSQRGERIVEIDGTLTTQPVLEHDFDMTRLTLTDHALYFEALRVVTYDKPKAYELAEDLKQSVKPELTGPWGSRLFDKAVMYKSATLTEPVILEFPELAGHFRRDYWLAIISEILCVHRFVRKFDISGIDKEETILKAVLSILRLQAIEELAIPVSNRFESLLMFNLCDKLPGGDVILETLAGSISLRRSAQVNQPGISSARHSMSPFTVLSNLGVVSPINKGERLFVGEIVVGEMSALQKVVTESMNNYKKVELAQATVDGVKVDGLDTNLAVMKELLSPVSELWRFLVLLASWDEPIKSMGVDSLFSCFGALVFGNFHVLYKTN
;
A
#
# COMPACT_ATOMS: atom_id res chain seq x y z
N MET A 1 17.81 -37.19 -24.83
CA MET A 1 16.60 -37.86 -24.30
C MET A 1 16.41 -37.72 -22.79
N ALA A 2 17.46 -37.65 -21.96
CA ALA A 2 17.32 -37.51 -20.50
C ALA A 2 16.81 -36.13 -20.01
N MET A 3 17.02 -35.06 -20.79
CA MET A 3 16.62 -33.69 -20.42
C MET A 3 15.11 -33.42 -20.57
N MET A 4 14.42 -34.21 -21.40
CA MET A 4 12.97 -34.06 -21.68
C MET A 4 12.10 -34.81 -20.66
N ASN A 5 12.68 -35.79 -19.95
CA ASN A 5 12.00 -36.49 -18.87
C ASN A 5 12.00 -35.67 -17.57
N ARG A 6 13.10 -34.96 -17.25
CA ARG A 6 13.17 -34.09 -16.05
C ARG A 6 12.17 -32.92 -16.07
N THR A 7 11.91 -32.32 -17.23
CA THR A 7 10.91 -31.25 -17.38
C THR A 7 9.48 -31.78 -17.25
N ARG A 8 9.23 -33.01 -17.67
CA ARG A 8 7.95 -33.70 -17.47
C ARG A 8 7.74 -34.10 -16.01
N ASP A 9 8.81 -34.51 -15.32
CA ASP A 9 8.77 -34.87 -13.90
C ASP A 9 8.54 -33.63 -12.99
N LEU A 10 9.11 -32.46 -13.33
CA LEU A 10 8.83 -31.19 -12.63
C LEU A 10 7.41 -30.65 -12.89
N LEU A 11 6.89 -30.82 -14.11
CA LEU A 11 5.48 -30.54 -14.42
C LEU A 11 4.55 -31.47 -13.64
N MET A 12 4.90 -32.76 -13.52
CA MET A 12 4.16 -33.71 -12.70
C MET A 12 4.26 -33.38 -11.21
N GLU A 13 5.40 -32.94 -10.67
CA GLU A 13 5.48 -32.51 -9.26
C GLU A 13 4.67 -31.24 -8.96
N GLY A 14 4.67 -30.25 -9.88
CA GLY A 14 3.83 -29.06 -9.77
C GLY A 14 2.32 -29.35 -9.91
N PHE A 15 1.96 -30.29 -10.79
CA PHE A 15 0.59 -30.79 -10.94
C PHE A 15 0.17 -31.72 -9.79
N GLU A 16 1.06 -32.55 -9.27
CA GLU A 16 0.82 -33.41 -8.11
C GLU A 16 0.63 -32.57 -6.85
N GLY A 17 1.34 -31.45 -6.68
CA GLY A 17 1.04 -30.48 -5.61
C GLY A 17 -0.35 -29.85 -5.74
N LEU A 18 -0.82 -29.62 -6.98
CA LEU A 18 -2.15 -29.07 -7.28
C LEU A 18 -3.29 -30.11 -7.10
N VAL A 19 -2.97 -31.40 -7.24
CA VAL A 19 -3.91 -32.54 -7.23
C VAL A 19 -3.90 -33.31 -5.90
N ARG A 20 -2.79 -33.34 -5.16
CA ARG A 20 -2.60 -34.10 -3.89
C ARG A 20 -2.83 -33.30 -2.61
N GLU A 21 -3.20 -32.02 -2.65
CA GLU A 21 -3.68 -31.35 -1.44
C GLU A 21 -5.03 -31.96 -1.01
N GLY A 22 -4.90 -32.97 -0.17
CA GLY A 22 -5.98 -33.70 0.48
C GLY A 22 -6.83 -32.77 1.34
N SER A 23 -8.14 -33.02 1.27
CA SER A 23 -9.19 -32.48 2.12
C SER A 23 -9.07 -31.00 2.48
N PHE A 24 -9.68 -30.15 1.64
CA PHE A 24 -10.22 -28.87 2.10
C PHE A 24 -11.24 -29.15 3.20
N THR A 25 -10.82 -29.18 4.47
CA THR A 25 -11.73 -29.28 5.62
C THR A 25 -12.13 -27.89 6.05
N TRP A 26 -12.91 -27.20 5.21
CA TRP A 26 -13.80 -26.18 5.74
C TRP A 26 -14.90 -26.92 6.50
N GLY A 27 -14.89 -26.82 7.83
CA GLY A 27 -15.96 -27.32 8.68
C GLY A 27 -17.25 -26.53 8.44
N LEU A 28 -17.89 -26.78 7.30
CA LEU A 28 -19.25 -26.31 7.02
C LEU A 28 -20.23 -27.25 7.74
N PRO A 29 -21.27 -26.73 8.43
CA PRO A 29 -22.33 -27.58 8.95
C PRO A 29 -23.02 -28.27 7.77
N ARG A 30 -22.92 -29.61 7.71
CA ARG A 30 -23.65 -30.42 6.72
C ARG A 30 -25.15 -30.21 6.95
N ARG A 31 -25.83 -29.55 6.01
CA ARG A 31 -27.28 -29.33 6.09
C ARG A 31 -28.01 -30.61 5.69
N GLY A 32 -28.68 -31.23 6.66
CA GLY A 32 -29.72 -32.24 6.43
C GLY A 32 -29.21 -33.68 6.31
N ALA A 33 -28.96 -34.34 7.43
CA ALA A 33 -29.07 -35.79 7.53
C ALA A 33 -29.71 -36.13 8.87
N SER A 34 -30.89 -36.75 8.82
CA SER A 34 -31.53 -37.38 9.99
C SER A 34 -30.63 -38.51 10.51
N PRO A 35 -30.57 -38.78 11.82
CA PRO A 35 -29.68 -39.80 12.37
C PRO A 35 -30.35 -41.17 12.31
N VAL A 36 -29.90 -42.05 11.41
CA VAL A 36 -30.23 -43.48 11.49
C VAL A 36 -29.04 -44.33 11.04
N GLY A 37 -28.53 -45.13 11.98
CA GLY A 37 -28.10 -46.53 11.77
C GLY A 37 -26.71 -46.78 11.21
N ASP A 38 -25.84 -47.31 12.07
CA ASP A 38 -24.65 -48.10 11.70
C ASP A 38 -25.02 -49.26 10.76
N GLY A 39 -24.19 -49.47 9.74
CA GLY A 39 -24.23 -50.62 8.85
C GLY A 39 -22.97 -50.64 8.00
N ASP A 40 -22.06 -51.56 8.32
CA ASP A 40 -20.83 -51.86 7.58
C ASP A 40 -21.15 -52.34 6.15
N ASP A 41 -20.51 -51.74 5.14
CA ASP A 41 -20.35 -52.32 3.82
C ASP A 41 -18.92 -52.04 3.30
N PRO A 42 -18.11 -53.08 3.01
CA PRO A 42 -16.75 -52.92 2.52
C PRO A 42 -16.74 -53.04 0.99
N ASP A 43 -16.88 -51.93 0.28
CA ASP A 43 -16.50 -51.84 -1.15
C ASP A 43 -16.32 -50.38 -1.57
N SER A 44 -15.18 -49.78 -1.20
CA SER A 44 -14.73 -48.51 -1.79
C SER A 44 -13.75 -48.79 -2.93
N SER A 45 -14.32 -49.20 -4.07
CA SER A 45 -13.60 -49.17 -5.34
C SER A 45 -13.20 -47.74 -5.67
N SER A 46 -11.89 -47.54 -5.87
CA SER A 46 -11.24 -46.32 -6.34
C SER A 46 -11.89 -45.77 -7.61
N SER A 47 -12.76 -44.76 -7.48
CA SER A 47 -13.18 -43.94 -8.61
C SER A 47 -12.19 -42.80 -8.79
N SER A 48 -11.29 -42.96 -9.76
CA SER A 48 -10.53 -41.82 -10.31
C SER A 48 -11.53 -40.87 -10.98
N GLY A 49 -12.02 -39.89 -10.22
CA GLY A 49 -12.94 -38.88 -10.74
C GLY A 49 -12.28 -38.09 -11.87
N LYS A 50 -12.73 -38.28 -13.11
CA LYS A 50 -12.42 -37.38 -14.23
C LYS A 50 -12.90 -35.98 -13.83
N GLN A 51 -11.96 -35.07 -13.57
CA GLN A 51 -12.29 -33.66 -13.35
C GLN A 51 -13.04 -33.12 -14.58
N ALA A 52 -14.20 -32.51 -14.36
CA ALA A 52 -14.96 -31.85 -15.42
C ALA A 52 -14.13 -30.68 -15.98
N SER A 53 -13.57 -30.85 -17.18
CA SER A 53 -12.80 -29.81 -17.87
C SER A 53 -13.70 -29.00 -18.79
N VAL A 54 -13.75 -27.68 -18.61
CA VAL A 54 -14.44 -26.78 -19.53
C VAL A 54 -13.59 -26.62 -20.80
N SER A 55 -14.20 -26.91 -21.95
CA SER A 55 -13.54 -26.80 -23.25
C SER A 55 -13.15 -25.34 -23.54
N GLY A 56 -11.90 -25.13 -23.99
CA GLY A 56 -11.36 -23.80 -24.35
C GLY A 56 -10.60 -23.08 -23.24
N LEU A 57 -10.72 -23.50 -21.97
CA LEU A 57 -9.89 -23.00 -20.87
C LEU A 57 -8.51 -23.68 -20.87
N SER A 58 -7.49 -22.97 -20.40
CA SER A 58 -6.18 -23.58 -20.14
C SER A 58 -6.26 -24.60 -19.00
N PRO A 59 -5.35 -25.58 -18.90
CA PRO A 59 -5.24 -26.48 -17.76
C PRO A 59 -5.18 -25.75 -16.41
N LYS A 60 -4.43 -24.63 -16.32
CA LYS A 60 -4.35 -23.82 -15.09
C LYS A 60 -5.70 -23.18 -14.76
N ALA A 61 -6.38 -22.61 -15.76
CA ALA A 61 -7.70 -22.02 -15.58
C ALA A 61 -8.75 -23.07 -15.18
N ASN A 62 -8.75 -24.25 -15.79
CA ASN A 62 -9.65 -25.35 -15.42
C ASN A 62 -9.43 -25.81 -13.97
N ALA A 63 -8.18 -25.94 -13.53
CA ALA A 63 -7.87 -26.30 -12.15
C ALA A 63 -8.33 -25.22 -11.16
N VAL A 64 -8.13 -23.93 -11.49
CA VAL A 64 -8.62 -22.81 -10.66
C VAL A 64 -10.15 -22.79 -10.61
N VAL A 65 -10.84 -22.89 -11.74
CA VAL A 65 -12.32 -22.93 -11.79
C VAL A 65 -12.87 -24.10 -10.96
N SER A 66 -12.24 -25.27 -11.04
CA SER A 66 -12.61 -26.42 -10.21
C SER A 66 -12.42 -26.13 -8.71
N ARG A 67 -11.33 -25.43 -8.33
CA ARG A 67 -11.11 -24.98 -6.94
C ARG A 67 -12.15 -23.96 -6.50
N CYS A 68 -12.49 -22.99 -7.35
CA CYS A 68 -13.54 -21.99 -7.10
C CYS A 68 -14.90 -22.66 -6.87
N ALA A 69 -15.27 -23.63 -7.71
CA ALA A 69 -16.51 -24.41 -7.57
C ALA A 69 -16.57 -25.12 -6.20
N ARG A 70 -15.46 -25.72 -5.75
CA ARG A 70 -15.38 -26.33 -4.41
C ARG A 70 -15.55 -25.32 -3.28
N VAL A 71 -14.94 -24.14 -3.38
CA VAL A 71 -15.10 -23.06 -2.38
C VAL A 71 -16.56 -22.57 -2.30
N LEU A 72 -17.23 -22.51 -3.45
CA LEU A 72 -18.62 -22.06 -3.57
C LEU A 72 -19.64 -23.16 -3.21
N GLY A 73 -19.23 -24.43 -3.17
CA GLY A 73 -20.13 -25.57 -2.95
C GLY A 73 -21.02 -25.89 -4.14
N THR A 74 -20.59 -25.56 -5.36
CA THR A 74 -21.35 -25.75 -6.61
C THR A 74 -20.54 -26.59 -7.61
N SER A 75 -21.15 -27.00 -8.72
CA SER A 75 -20.43 -27.62 -9.84
C SER A 75 -19.85 -26.58 -10.81
N THR A 76 -18.88 -26.98 -11.63
CA THR A 76 -18.32 -26.13 -12.70
C THR A 76 -19.35 -25.79 -13.77
N ASP A 77 -20.27 -26.72 -14.05
CA ASP A 77 -21.33 -26.55 -15.05
C ASP A 77 -22.41 -25.58 -14.56
N GLU A 78 -22.76 -25.62 -13.28
CA GLU A 78 -23.65 -24.64 -12.64
C GLU A 78 -23.04 -23.24 -12.67
N LEU A 79 -21.75 -23.09 -12.36
CA LEU A 79 -21.08 -21.78 -12.43
C LEU A 79 -21.09 -21.22 -13.85
N ARG A 80 -20.89 -22.09 -14.84
CA ARG A 80 -20.95 -21.71 -16.26
C ARG A 80 -22.35 -21.28 -16.65
N TYR A 81 -23.37 -22.06 -16.27
CA TYR A 81 -24.76 -21.72 -16.50
C TYR A 81 -25.15 -20.38 -15.86
N ASP A 82 -24.74 -20.16 -14.61
CA ASP A 82 -24.95 -18.89 -13.89
C ASP A 82 -24.31 -17.71 -14.62
N PHE A 83 -23.06 -17.87 -15.08
CA PHE A 83 -22.35 -16.85 -15.84
C PHE A 83 -23.05 -16.55 -17.17
N ASP A 84 -23.41 -17.60 -17.92
CA ASP A 84 -24.07 -17.49 -19.22
C ASP A 84 -25.49 -16.88 -19.09
N MET A 85 -26.14 -17.01 -17.94
CA MET A 85 -27.40 -16.32 -17.66
C MET A 85 -27.23 -14.86 -17.25
N GLN A 86 -26.22 -14.54 -16.43
CA GLN A 86 -26.09 -13.23 -15.79
C GLN A 86 -25.24 -12.23 -16.58
N ALA A 87 -24.29 -12.69 -17.38
CA ALA A 87 -23.41 -11.81 -18.14
C ALA A 87 -24.15 -11.16 -19.33
N SER A 88 -23.74 -9.95 -19.70
CA SER A 88 -24.19 -9.29 -20.93
C SER A 88 -23.51 -9.91 -22.16
N ASP A 89 -24.09 -9.69 -23.34
CA ASP A 89 -23.56 -10.22 -24.61
C ASP A 89 -22.15 -9.66 -24.93
N SER A 90 -21.84 -8.45 -24.46
CA SER A 90 -20.49 -7.85 -24.58
C SER A 90 -19.42 -8.66 -23.82
N ILE A 91 -19.78 -9.24 -22.67
CA ILE A 91 -18.88 -10.00 -21.80
C ILE A 91 -18.74 -11.46 -22.30
N LYS A 92 -19.75 -11.97 -23.03
CA LYS A 92 -19.75 -13.34 -23.59
C LYS A 92 -19.03 -13.50 -24.92
N GLN A 93 -18.40 -12.45 -25.44
CA GLN A 93 -17.66 -12.53 -26.71
C GLN A 93 -16.63 -13.66 -26.69
N GLN A 94 -16.63 -14.48 -27.74
CA GLN A 94 -15.83 -15.71 -27.83
C GLN A 94 -14.33 -15.50 -27.54
N ILE A 95 -13.78 -14.33 -27.88
CA ILE A 95 -12.36 -14.03 -27.72
C ILE A 95 -11.98 -13.77 -26.25
N ASN A 96 -12.91 -13.26 -25.44
CA ASN A 96 -12.69 -12.90 -24.03
C ASN A 96 -13.43 -13.82 -23.06
N TYR A 97 -14.28 -14.73 -23.56
CA TYR A 97 -15.12 -15.62 -22.75
C TYR A 97 -14.32 -16.36 -21.68
N ALA A 98 -13.21 -16.99 -22.07
CA ALA A 98 -12.35 -17.75 -21.15
C ALA A 98 -11.84 -16.89 -19.98
N ARG A 99 -11.41 -15.66 -20.27
CA ARG A 99 -10.90 -14.71 -19.27
C ARG A 99 -12.02 -14.21 -18.36
N ASN A 100 -13.14 -13.79 -18.94
CA ASN A 100 -14.27 -13.23 -18.21
C ASN A 100 -14.96 -14.28 -17.33
N PHE A 101 -15.10 -15.52 -17.83
CA PHE A 101 -15.63 -16.64 -17.06
C PHE A 101 -14.70 -17.02 -15.90
N LEU A 102 -13.39 -17.10 -16.14
CA LEU A 102 -12.41 -17.34 -15.08
C LEU A 102 -12.48 -16.23 -14.02
N GLU A 103 -12.47 -14.97 -14.44
CA GLU A 103 -12.56 -13.81 -13.55
C GLU A 103 -13.84 -13.85 -12.70
N TYR A 104 -14.99 -14.13 -13.31
CA TYR A 104 -16.24 -14.35 -12.58
C TYR A 104 -16.12 -15.42 -11.49
N CYS A 105 -15.56 -16.58 -11.83
CA CYS A 105 -15.37 -17.68 -10.88
C CYS A 105 -14.42 -17.27 -9.73
N CYS A 106 -13.29 -16.65 -10.07
CA CYS A 106 -12.31 -16.16 -9.10
C CYS A 106 -12.93 -15.17 -8.13
N LEU A 107 -13.59 -14.14 -8.66
CA LEU A 107 -14.18 -13.07 -7.87
C LEU A 107 -15.29 -13.61 -6.93
N ARG A 108 -16.18 -14.48 -7.41
CA ARG A 108 -17.19 -15.13 -6.55
C ARG A 108 -16.55 -15.94 -5.42
N ALA A 109 -15.55 -16.77 -5.74
CA ALA A 109 -14.89 -17.60 -4.76
C ALA A 109 -14.12 -16.78 -3.71
N LEU A 110 -13.45 -15.69 -4.12
CA LEU A 110 -12.76 -14.78 -3.21
C LEU A 110 -13.74 -14.05 -2.28
N ALA A 111 -14.88 -13.61 -2.81
CA ALA A 111 -15.93 -13.01 -2.00
C ALA A 111 -16.40 -13.97 -0.89
N GLN A 112 -16.59 -15.25 -1.21
CA GLN A 112 -17.00 -16.26 -0.22
C GLN A 112 -15.87 -16.64 0.75
N ALA A 113 -14.65 -16.86 0.26
CA ALA A 113 -13.51 -17.26 1.09
C ALA A 113 -13.12 -16.16 2.10
N SER A 114 -13.22 -14.89 1.70
CA SER A 114 -12.87 -13.74 2.55
C SER A 114 -13.83 -13.53 3.74
N GLN A 115 -14.99 -14.19 3.74
CA GLN A 115 -15.93 -14.14 4.88
C GLN A 115 -15.46 -14.98 6.06
N ILE A 116 -14.41 -15.78 5.90
CA ILE A 116 -14.00 -16.72 6.92
C ILE A 116 -12.92 -16.09 7.80
N ALA A 117 -13.16 -16.10 9.11
CA ALA A 117 -12.21 -15.68 10.13
C ALA A 117 -10.80 -16.22 9.86
N GLY A 118 -9.81 -15.33 9.78
CA GLY A 118 -8.40 -15.71 9.64
C GLY A 118 -8.02 -16.29 8.27
N TYR A 119 -8.81 -16.07 7.22
CA TYR A 119 -8.52 -16.56 5.86
C TYR A 119 -7.11 -16.19 5.35
N LEU A 120 -6.55 -15.04 5.77
CA LEU A 120 -5.17 -14.66 5.40
C LEU A 120 -4.10 -15.58 6.01
N SER A 121 -4.37 -16.20 7.16
CA SER A 121 -3.47 -17.16 7.80
C SER A 121 -3.47 -18.52 7.10
N ASP A 122 -4.52 -18.83 6.32
CA ASP A 122 -4.62 -20.06 5.53
C ASP A 122 -3.72 -20.03 4.28
N LYS A 123 -2.69 -20.87 4.29
CA LYS A 123 -1.75 -21.00 3.16
C LYS A 123 -2.44 -21.47 1.88
N SER A 124 -3.46 -22.30 1.98
CA SER A 124 -4.21 -22.81 0.82
C SER A 124 -4.98 -21.69 0.12
N PHE A 125 -5.55 -20.76 0.92
CA PHE A 125 -6.18 -19.55 0.42
C PHE A 125 -5.17 -18.63 -0.27
N ARG A 126 -4.03 -18.34 0.38
CA ARG A 126 -2.97 -17.49 -0.21
C ARG A 126 -2.46 -18.07 -1.53
N ARG A 127 -2.29 -19.39 -1.59
CA ARG A 127 -1.89 -20.10 -2.81
C ARG A 127 -2.98 -20.04 -3.87
N LEU A 128 -4.24 -20.25 -3.50
CA LEU A 128 -5.37 -20.14 -4.43
C LEU A 128 -5.45 -18.75 -5.05
N ASN A 129 -5.34 -17.68 -4.26
CA ASN A 129 -5.38 -16.31 -4.77
C ASN A 129 -4.23 -16.05 -5.76
N PHE A 130 -3.02 -16.55 -5.47
CA PHE A 130 -1.90 -16.46 -6.39
C PHE A 130 -2.10 -17.28 -7.68
N ASP A 131 -2.62 -18.50 -7.56
CA ASP A 131 -2.93 -19.34 -8.73
C ASP A 131 -4.04 -18.74 -9.60
N MET A 132 -5.02 -18.03 -9.01
CA MET A 132 -6.03 -17.26 -9.75
C MET A 132 -5.38 -16.17 -10.61
N MET A 133 -4.39 -15.44 -10.07
CA MET A 133 -3.63 -14.45 -10.83
C MET A 133 -2.84 -15.09 -11.98
N LEU A 134 -2.15 -16.22 -11.72
CA LEU A 134 -1.44 -16.96 -12.77
C LEU A 134 -2.38 -17.50 -13.86
N ALA A 135 -3.55 -18.00 -13.48
CA ALA A 135 -4.53 -18.49 -14.44
C ALA A 135 -5.12 -17.35 -15.28
N TRP A 136 -5.25 -16.15 -14.72
CA TRP A 136 -5.76 -14.97 -15.42
C TRP A 136 -4.83 -14.49 -16.53
N GLU A 137 -3.50 -14.64 -16.38
CA GLU A 137 -2.50 -14.39 -17.43
C GLU A 137 -2.71 -15.27 -18.66
N VAL A 138 -3.06 -16.54 -18.44
CA VAL A 138 -3.19 -17.57 -19.49
C VAL A 138 -4.55 -18.28 -19.38
N PRO A 139 -5.67 -17.59 -19.67
CA PRO A 139 -7.00 -18.10 -19.37
C PRO A 139 -7.49 -19.14 -20.39
N SER A 140 -7.11 -19.02 -21.66
CA SER A 140 -7.50 -19.98 -22.71
C SER A 140 -6.36 -20.93 -23.08
N SER A 141 -6.72 -22.10 -23.62
CA SER A 141 -5.74 -23.05 -24.16
C SER A 141 -4.95 -22.50 -25.34
N SER A 142 -5.52 -21.54 -26.09
CA SER A 142 -4.83 -20.83 -27.18
C SER A 142 -3.77 -19.84 -26.67
N SER A 143 -3.91 -19.30 -25.45
CA SER A 143 -2.93 -18.39 -24.85
C SER A 143 -1.63 -19.08 -24.42
N GLN A 144 -1.62 -20.41 -24.28
CA GLN A 144 -0.44 -21.17 -23.84
C GLN A 144 0.68 -21.26 -24.89
N LEU A 145 0.35 -21.09 -26.18
CA LEU A 145 1.32 -21.26 -27.27
C LEU A 145 2.38 -20.14 -27.33
N THR A 146 2.29 -19.11 -26.49
CA THR A 146 3.04 -17.85 -26.63
C THR A 146 3.98 -17.53 -25.46
N VAL A 147 4.03 -18.33 -24.40
CA VAL A 147 4.65 -17.94 -23.11
C VAL A 147 5.85 -18.82 -22.74
N LYS A 148 6.99 -18.21 -22.36
CA LYS A 148 8.20 -18.90 -21.86
C LYS A 148 8.02 -19.35 -20.40
N VAL A 149 8.64 -20.48 -20.01
CA VAL A 149 8.52 -21.14 -18.69
C VAL A 149 8.72 -20.22 -17.48
N GLU A 150 9.65 -19.26 -17.51
CA GLU A 150 9.85 -18.31 -16.40
C GLU A 150 8.63 -17.40 -16.17
N VAL A 151 7.92 -17.03 -17.24
CA VAL A 151 6.71 -16.22 -17.20
C VAL A 151 5.50 -17.01 -16.66
N GLU A 152 5.55 -18.35 -16.69
CA GLU A 152 4.43 -19.20 -16.24
C GLU A 152 4.27 -19.29 -14.71
N SER A 153 5.26 -18.80 -13.95
CA SER A 153 5.32 -18.92 -12.48
C SER A 153 5.25 -17.58 -11.74
N THR A 154 5.25 -16.47 -12.48
CA THR A 154 5.22 -15.11 -11.93
C THR A 154 4.00 -14.34 -12.42
N VAL A 155 3.50 -13.43 -11.60
CA VAL A 155 2.30 -12.62 -11.88
C VAL A 155 2.69 -11.24 -12.41
N SER A 156 1.99 -10.73 -13.42
CA SER A 156 2.16 -9.35 -13.91
C SER A 156 1.25 -8.37 -13.16
N LEU A 157 1.51 -7.07 -13.36
CA LEU A 157 0.67 -5.99 -12.84
C LEU A 157 -0.78 -6.10 -13.31
N GLU A 158 -1.03 -6.57 -14.53
CA GLU A 158 -2.39 -6.69 -15.07
C GLU A 158 -3.21 -7.73 -14.31
N ALA A 159 -2.67 -8.94 -14.12
CA ALA A 159 -3.36 -9.98 -13.36
C ALA A 159 -3.51 -9.59 -11.87
N PHE A 160 -2.48 -8.99 -11.28
CA PHE A 160 -2.53 -8.52 -9.90
C PHE A 160 -3.62 -7.45 -9.69
N SER A 161 -3.66 -6.42 -10.54
CA SER A 161 -4.63 -5.32 -10.45
C SER A 161 -6.08 -5.73 -10.74
N ARG A 162 -6.29 -6.91 -11.31
CA ARG A 162 -7.62 -7.47 -11.56
C ARG A 162 -8.14 -8.35 -10.43
N ILE A 163 -7.30 -9.23 -9.89
CA ILE A 163 -7.73 -10.22 -8.90
C ILE A 163 -7.51 -9.73 -7.47
N ALA A 164 -6.38 -9.07 -7.16
CA ALA A 164 -6.04 -8.74 -5.78
C ALA A 164 -7.01 -7.73 -5.13
N PRO A 165 -7.46 -6.64 -5.80
CA PRO A 165 -8.39 -5.68 -5.18
C PRO A 165 -9.81 -6.22 -4.95
N ALA A 166 -10.11 -7.43 -5.41
CA ALA A 166 -11.35 -8.12 -5.08
C ALA A 166 -11.49 -8.38 -3.57
N ILE A 167 -10.36 -8.40 -2.85
CA ILE A 167 -10.30 -8.47 -1.39
C ILE A 167 -9.71 -7.16 -0.88
N PRO A 168 -10.56 -6.23 -0.39
CA PRO A 168 -10.11 -4.93 0.08
C PRO A 168 -9.17 -4.98 1.27
N THR A 169 -8.98 -6.12 1.94
CA THR A 169 -7.91 -6.26 2.93
C THR A 169 -6.54 -6.35 2.27
N ILE A 170 -6.42 -7.10 1.17
CA ILE A 170 -5.15 -7.35 0.46
C ILE A 170 -4.66 -6.09 -0.24
N THR A 171 -5.52 -5.43 -0.99
CA THR A 171 -5.20 -4.16 -1.66
C THR A 171 -6.49 -3.46 -2.04
N ASP A 172 -6.43 -2.15 -2.23
CA ASP A 172 -7.49 -1.39 -2.88
C ASP A 172 -7.08 -1.02 -4.31
N VAL A 173 -8.04 -0.52 -5.09
CA VAL A 173 -7.84 -0.14 -6.50
C VAL A 173 -6.86 1.03 -6.65
N VAL A 174 -6.82 1.97 -5.70
CA VAL A 174 -6.05 3.21 -5.78
C VAL A 174 -4.56 2.96 -5.58
N THR A 175 -4.19 2.17 -4.57
CA THR A 175 -2.80 1.88 -4.20
C THR A 175 -2.24 0.62 -4.89
N CYS A 176 -3.07 -0.13 -5.63
CA CYS A 176 -2.73 -1.44 -6.19
C CYS A 176 -1.43 -1.46 -7.00
N SER A 177 -1.27 -0.50 -7.92
CA SER A 177 -0.09 -0.44 -8.78
C SER A 177 1.18 -0.14 -7.98
N ASN A 178 1.10 0.78 -7.02
CA ASN A 178 2.24 1.14 -6.17
C ASN A 178 2.64 -0.04 -5.27
N LEU A 179 1.66 -0.77 -4.72
CA LEU A 179 1.90 -1.99 -3.96
C LEU A 179 2.60 -3.06 -4.82
N PHE A 180 2.14 -3.27 -6.05
CA PHE A 180 2.76 -4.22 -6.97
C PHE A 180 4.21 -3.85 -7.29
N ASP A 181 4.48 -2.57 -7.57
CA ASP A 181 5.82 -2.08 -7.88
C ASP A 181 6.79 -2.35 -6.72
N VAL A 182 6.34 -2.17 -5.47
CA VAL A 182 7.13 -2.50 -4.28
C VAL A 182 7.38 -4.02 -4.17
N LEU A 183 6.33 -4.83 -4.29
CA LEU A 183 6.44 -6.29 -4.15
C LEU A 183 7.23 -6.94 -5.29
N SER A 184 7.28 -6.33 -6.47
CA SER A 184 7.96 -6.86 -7.67
C SER A 184 9.33 -6.22 -7.94
N SER A 185 9.76 -5.27 -7.11
CA SER A 185 11.02 -4.51 -7.23
C SER A 185 12.26 -5.39 -7.38
N SER A 186 12.34 -6.47 -6.60
CA SER A 186 13.47 -7.41 -6.62
C SER A 186 13.45 -8.39 -7.81
N SER A 187 12.33 -8.47 -8.53
CA SER A 187 12.03 -9.53 -9.50
C SER A 187 11.75 -8.96 -10.90
N GLY A 188 12.25 -7.76 -11.21
CA GLY A 188 12.15 -7.17 -12.55
C GLY A 188 10.72 -6.87 -13.01
N GLY A 189 9.83 -6.47 -12.09
CA GLY A 189 8.43 -6.15 -12.43
C GLY A 189 7.51 -7.37 -12.58
N ARG A 190 7.92 -8.50 -12.00
CA ARG A 190 7.15 -9.75 -11.94
C ARG A 190 7.01 -10.19 -10.48
N LEU A 191 5.78 -10.45 -10.03
CA LEU A 191 5.51 -10.88 -8.65
C LEU A 191 5.66 -12.39 -8.50
N THR A 192 6.45 -12.83 -7.52
CA THR A 192 6.65 -14.25 -7.20
C THR A 192 5.80 -14.68 -6.01
N PHE A 193 5.43 -15.97 -5.96
CA PHE A 193 4.63 -16.49 -4.84
C PHE A 193 5.31 -16.32 -3.47
N PRO A 194 6.62 -16.58 -3.29
CA PRO A 194 7.26 -16.42 -1.98
C PRO A 194 7.19 -14.99 -1.44
N VAL A 195 7.30 -13.97 -2.30
CA VAL A 195 7.15 -12.57 -1.89
C VAL A 195 5.70 -12.27 -1.51
N TYR A 196 4.75 -12.73 -2.33
CA TYR A 196 3.32 -12.55 -2.06
C TYR A 196 2.85 -13.27 -0.78
N ASP A 197 3.32 -14.50 -0.55
CA ASP A 197 3.02 -15.29 0.65
C ASP A 197 3.57 -14.63 1.92
N LYS A 198 4.80 -14.10 1.86
CA LYS A 198 5.40 -13.33 2.96
C LYS A 198 4.61 -12.05 3.24
N TYR A 199 4.23 -11.30 2.20
CA TYR A 199 3.43 -10.09 2.31
C TYR A 199 2.10 -10.35 3.04
N LEU A 200 1.32 -11.33 2.56
CA LEU A 200 0.03 -11.66 3.17
C LEU A 200 0.17 -12.23 4.60
N THR A 201 1.26 -12.94 4.89
CA THR A 201 1.58 -13.40 6.25
C THR A 201 1.90 -12.23 7.19
N GLY A 202 2.69 -11.24 6.71
CA GLY A 202 2.94 -10.00 7.43
C GLY A 202 1.66 -9.20 7.67
N LEU A 203 0.77 -9.15 6.67
CA LEU A 203 -0.54 -8.49 6.79
C LEU A 203 -1.44 -9.15 7.84
N ASP A 204 -1.52 -10.48 7.88
CA ASP A 204 -2.25 -11.22 8.93
C ASP A 204 -1.67 -10.91 10.33
N ARG A 205 -0.34 -10.85 10.45
CA ARG A 205 0.35 -10.47 11.69
C ARG A 205 0.03 -9.03 12.10
N ALA A 206 0.07 -8.07 11.18
CA ALA A 206 -0.27 -6.68 11.43
C ALA A 206 -1.74 -6.53 11.90
N ILE A 207 -2.68 -7.23 11.26
CA ILE A 207 -4.09 -7.24 11.67
C ILE A 207 -4.25 -7.82 13.09
N LYS A 208 -3.58 -8.93 13.40
CA LYS A 208 -3.59 -9.54 14.74
C LYS A 208 -2.96 -8.62 15.79
N LYS A 209 -1.84 -7.97 15.48
CA LYS A 209 -1.18 -6.95 16.33
C LYS A 209 -2.16 -5.83 16.65
N MET A 210 -2.78 -5.22 15.63
CA MET A 210 -3.76 -4.14 15.77
C MET A 210 -4.94 -4.54 16.67
N LYS A 211 -5.53 -5.72 16.45
CA LYS A 211 -6.64 -6.25 17.26
C LYS A 211 -6.23 -6.46 18.72
N GLY A 212 -5.14 -7.19 18.95
CA GLY A 212 -4.64 -7.47 20.29
C GLY A 212 -4.27 -6.20 21.07
N GLN A 213 -3.66 -5.22 20.41
CA GLN A 213 -3.35 -3.91 21.00
C GLN A 213 -4.62 -3.13 21.35
N SER A 214 -5.62 -3.13 20.48
CA SER A 214 -6.89 -2.43 20.71
C SER A 214 -7.68 -3.03 21.87
N GLU A 215 -7.61 -4.34 22.08
CA GLU A 215 -8.30 -5.05 23.18
C GLU A 215 -7.58 -4.92 24.53
N SER A 216 -6.24 -4.89 24.53
CA SER A 216 -5.42 -4.96 25.76
C SER A 216 -4.97 -3.61 26.32
N SER A 217 -5.27 -2.49 25.65
CA SER A 217 -4.72 -1.19 26.00
C SER A 217 -5.29 -0.59 27.29
N LEU A 218 -4.40 0.04 28.08
CA LEU A 218 -4.74 0.87 29.24
C LEU A 218 -5.59 2.11 28.86
N LEU A 219 -5.57 2.51 27.59
CA LEU A 219 -6.39 3.59 27.05
C LEU A 219 -7.85 3.20 26.80
N SER A 220 -8.22 1.93 27.08
CA SER A 220 -9.57 1.40 26.84
C SER A 220 -10.67 2.27 27.43
N GLY A 221 -10.54 2.78 28.66
CA GLY A 221 -11.57 3.61 29.29
C GLY A 221 -11.98 4.86 28.48
N GLN A 222 -11.00 5.58 27.90
CA GLN A 222 -11.26 6.80 27.13
C GLN A 222 -11.68 6.52 25.68
N ARG A 223 -11.22 5.39 25.13
CA ARG A 223 -11.43 5.02 23.73
C ARG A 223 -12.64 4.15 23.48
N SER A 224 -13.00 3.28 24.42
CA SER A 224 -14.15 2.38 24.30
C SER A 224 -15.46 3.15 24.14
N GLN A 225 -15.53 4.40 24.59
CA GLN A 225 -16.67 5.29 24.33
C GLN A 225 -16.83 5.67 22.85
N ARG A 226 -15.72 5.72 22.11
CA ARG A 226 -15.65 6.12 20.70
C ARG A 226 -15.36 4.95 19.74
N GLY A 227 -15.05 3.77 20.26
CA GLY A 227 -14.73 2.58 19.46
C GLY A 227 -13.39 2.67 18.72
N GLU A 228 -12.43 3.48 19.21
CA GLU A 228 -11.18 3.78 18.51
C GLU A 228 -10.23 2.57 18.46
N ARG A 229 -9.62 2.34 17.30
CA ARG A 229 -8.68 1.23 17.02
C ARG A 229 -7.24 1.71 17.11
N ILE A 230 -6.34 0.92 17.75
CA ILE A 230 -4.90 1.22 17.75
C ILE A 230 -4.35 0.83 16.40
N VAL A 231 -3.76 1.76 15.68
CA VAL A 231 -3.14 1.48 14.39
C VAL A 231 -1.63 1.30 14.55
N GLU A 232 -0.97 2.13 15.35
CA GLU A 232 0.48 2.05 15.60
C GLU A 232 0.84 2.50 17.02
N ILE A 233 1.91 1.92 17.58
CA ILE A 233 2.49 2.33 18.86
C ILE A 233 4.00 2.43 18.72
N ASP A 234 4.59 3.51 19.23
CA ASP A 234 6.03 3.69 19.40
C ASP A 234 6.41 4.15 20.82
N GLY A 235 7.69 4.15 21.15
CA GLY A 235 8.17 4.44 22.51
C GLY A 235 7.81 3.35 23.53
N THR A 236 7.79 2.09 23.09
CA THR A 236 7.60 0.91 23.96
C THR A 236 8.95 0.39 24.45
N LEU A 237 8.98 -0.57 25.39
CA LEU A 237 10.24 -1.18 25.86
C LEU A 237 11.13 -1.73 24.73
N THR A 238 10.53 -2.08 23.59
CA THR A 238 11.20 -2.65 22.42
C THR A 238 11.47 -1.64 21.30
N THR A 239 11.02 -0.40 21.43
CA THR A 239 11.21 0.64 20.41
C THR A 239 11.82 1.89 21.04
N GLN A 240 12.45 2.73 20.22
CA GLN A 240 13.06 3.96 20.73
C GLN A 240 11.97 4.91 21.24
N PRO A 241 12.22 5.73 22.28
CA PRO A 241 11.26 6.73 22.75
C PRO A 241 10.93 7.75 21.65
N VAL A 242 9.76 8.37 21.77
CA VAL A 242 9.40 9.60 21.05
C VAL A 242 9.49 10.75 22.05
N LEU A 243 10.12 11.86 21.66
CA LEU A 243 10.29 13.01 22.54
C LEU A 243 9.27 14.09 22.17
N GLU A 244 8.51 14.56 23.16
CA GLU A 244 7.73 15.81 23.06
C GLU A 244 8.65 16.96 23.51
N HIS A 245 8.36 18.20 23.11
CA HIS A 245 9.12 19.46 23.33
C HIS A 245 9.80 19.67 24.71
N ASP A 246 9.43 18.94 25.75
CA ASP A 246 10.04 18.96 27.09
C ASP A 246 11.05 17.81 27.36
N PHE A 247 11.49 17.08 26.33
CA PHE A 247 12.45 15.95 26.39
C PHE A 247 12.02 14.74 27.22
N ASP A 248 10.75 14.64 27.59
CA ASP A 248 10.23 13.47 28.29
C ASP A 248 10.18 12.26 27.34
N MET A 249 10.68 11.11 27.79
CA MET A 249 10.53 9.86 27.05
C MET A 249 9.06 9.44 27.07
N THR A 250 8.41 9.47 25.92
CA THR A 250 6.98 9.20 25.80
C THR A 250 6.69 7.99 24.93
N ARG A 251 5.59 7.29 25.28
CA ARG A 251 4.93 6.33 24.42
C ARG A 251 3.94 7.08 23.54
N LEU A 252 4.07 6.92 22.23
CA LEU A 252 3.20 7.50 21.23
C LEU A 252 2.25 6.43 20.69
N THR A 253 0.95 6.67 20.76
CA THR A 253 -0.07 5.78 20.20
C THR A 253 -0.88 6.53 19.15
N LEU A 254 -0.90 6.01 17.91
CA LEU A 254 -1.83 6.45 16.87
C LEU A 254 -3.07 5.56 16.88
N THR A 255 -4.22 6.23 16.90
CA THR A 255 -5.51 5.59 16.64
C THR A 255 -6.10 6.08 15.34
N ASP A 256 -7.20 5.47 14.93
CA ASP A 256 -7.99 5.94 13.81
C ASP A 256 -8.75 7.25 14.08
N HIS A 257 -8.59 7.89 15.25
CA HIS A 257 -9.26 9.15 15.61
C HIS A 257 -8.33 10.21 16.20
N ALA A 258 -7.31 9.82 16.95
CA ALA A 258 -6.45 10.72 17.70
C ALA A 258 -5.02 10.17 17.89
N LEU A 259 -4.10 11.08 18.22
CA LEU A 259 -2.78 10.76 18.75
C LEU A 259 -2.82 10.83 20.28
N TYR A 260 -2.30 9.81 20.94
CA TYR A 260 -2.17 9.77 22.39
C TYR A 260 -0.71 9.75 22.80
N PHE A 261 -0.37 10.61 23.77
CA PHE A 261 0.94 10.74 24.37
C PHE A 261 0.91 10.36 25.83
N GLU A 262 1.70 9.37 26.18
CA GLU A 262 1.83 8.87 27.54
C GLU A 262 3.27 9.05 28.00
N ALA A 263 3.50 10.03 28.88
CA ALA A 263 4.80 10.24 29.50
C ALA A 263 5.16 9.05 30.41
N LEU A 264 6.37 8.52 30.25
CA LEU A 264 6.85 7.38 31.01
C LEU A 264 7.44 7.85 32.34
N ARG A 265 6.76 7.58 33.46
CA ARG A 265 7.37 7.71 34.80
C ARG A 265 7.98 6.36 35.20
N VAL A 266 8.87 6.40 36.21
CA VAL A 266 9.73 5.30 36.70
C VAL A 266 9.07 3.91 36.74
N VAL A 267 7.74 3.78 36.91
CA VAL A 267 7.01 2.49 36.77
C VAL A 267 5.56 2.63 36.20
N THR A 268 5.05 3.85 35.94
CA THR A 268 3.64 4.07 35.54
C THR A 268 3.52 5.13 34.45
N TYR A 269 2.51 5.01 33.58
CA TYR A 269 2.18 6.04 32.60
C TYR A 269 1.28 7.12 33.22
N ASP A 270 1.56 8.39 32.91
CA ASP A 270 0.65 9.50 33.27
C ASP A 270 -0.64 9.47 32.44
N LYS A 271 -1.63 10.28 32.84
CA LYS A 271 -2.86 10.46 32.05
C LYS A 271 -2.48 10.92 30.64
N PRO A 272 -2.96 10.23 29.58
CA PRO A 272 -2.55 10.53 28.21
C PRO A 272 -2.99 11.94 27.80
N LYS A 273 -2.07 12.70 27.17
CA LYS A 273 -2.45 13.86 26.35
C LYS A 273 -3.01 13.36 25.02
N ALA A 274 -4.15 13.89 24.59
CA ALA A 274 -4.79 13.48 23.34
C ALA A 274 -4.81 14.64 22.34
N TYR A 275 -4.34 14.39 21.12
CA TYR A 275 -4.42 15.32 20.00
C TYR A 275 -5.41 14.78 18.97
N GLU A 276 -6.49 15.52 18.79
CA GLU A 276 -7.67 15.11 18.01
C GLU A 276 -7.42 15.21 16.49
N LEU A 277 -7.59 14.10 15.77
CA LEU A 277 -7.48 14.05 14.30
C LEU A 277 -8.85 13.95 13.62
N ALA A 278 -9.87 13.44 14.32
CA ALA A 278 -11.19 13.17 13.76
C ALA A 278 -12.09 14.39 13.63
N GLU A 279 -11.86 15.43 14.43
CA GLU A 279 -12.63 16.68 14.40
C GLU A 279 -12.08 17.69 13.39
N ASP A 280 -12.85 18.73 13.04
CA ASP A 280 -12.37 19.82 12.20
C ASP A 280 -11.75 20.95 13.04
N LEU A 281 -10.49 20.76 13.44
CA LEU A 281 -9.75 21.74 14.24
C LEU A 281 -8.70 22.48 13.41
N LYS A 282 -8.86 22.51 12.07
CA LYS A 282 -7.87 23.07 11.13
C LYS A 282 -6.47 22.51 11.37
N GLN A 283 -6.38 21.20 11.61
CA GLN A 283 -5.13 20.53 11.92
C GLN A 283 -4.16 20.63 10.75
N SER A 284 -2.89 20.86 11.05
CA SER A 284 -1.79 20.78 10.10
C SER A 284 -0.66 19.94 10.66
N VAL A 285 -0.18 18.98 9.86
CA VAL A 285 0.94 18.11 10.20
C VAL A 285 2.01 18.23 9.12
N LYS A 286 3.25 18.50 9.53
CA LYS A 286 4.36 18.77 8.61
C LYS A 286 5.70 18.30 9.17
N PRO A 287 6.71 18.06 8.30
CA PRO A 287 8.11 17.99 8.70
C PRO A 287 8.51 19.22 9.52
N GLU A 288 9.31 19.03 10.56
CA GLU A 288 9.92 20.13 11.33
C GLU A 288 11.41 19.87 11.54
N LEU A 289 12.22 20.93 11.40
CA LEU A 289 13.68 20.87 11.53
C LEU A 289 14.06 21.23 12.97
N THR A 290 14.53 20.25 13.74
CA THR A 290 14.88 20.46 15.17
C THR A 290 16.37 20.66 15.42
N GLY A 291 17.15 20.83 14.36
CA GLY A 291 18.59 21.06 14.44
C GLY A 291 18.96 22.48 14.84
N PRO A 292 20.16 22.68 15.42
CA PRO A 292 20.74 24.00 15.56
C PRO A 292 20.69 24.73 14.20
N TRP A 293 20.21 25.98 14.22
CA TRP A 293 20.09 26.86 13.05
C TRP A 293 19.15 26.35 11.93
N GLY A 294 18.19 25.47 12.24
CA GLY A 294 17.29 24.91 11.24
C GLY A 294 18.00 24.03 10.20
N SER A 295 19.10 23.40 10.60
CA SER A 295 19.88 22.54 9.70
C SER A 295 19.11 21.26 9.34
N ARG A 296 19.05 20.94 8.03
CA ARG A 296 18.41 19.73 7.48
C ARG A 296 19.01 18.40 7.96
N LEU A 297 20.17 18.44 8.61
CA LEU A 297 20.82 17.29 9.25
C LEU A 297 20.02 16.73 10.43
N PHE A 298 19.07 17.51 10.96
CA PHE A 298 18.21 17.14 12.08
C PHE A 298 16.73 17.28 11.70
N ASP A 299 16.37 16.78 10.51
CA ASP A 299 14.97 16.69 10.06
C ASP A 299 14.26 15.49 10.70
N LYS A 300 14.20 15.50 12.04
CA LYS A 300 13.79 14.35 12.86
C LYS A 300 12.45 14.54 13.53
N ALA A 301 11.71 15.59 13.21
CA ALA A 301 10.46 15.89 13.88
C ALA A 301 9.26 16.00 12.96
N VAL A 302 8.10 15.77 13.56
CA VAL A 302 6.79 16.05 13.01
C VAL A 302 6.14 17.12 13.87
N MET A 303 5.79 18.25 13.25
CA MET A 303 4.97 19.27 13.89
C MET A 303 3.48 18.91 13.75
N TYR A 304 2.74 18.97 14.85
CA TYR A 304 1.29 18.98 14.89
C TYR A 304 0.80 20.35 15.38
N LYS A 305 -0.15 20.94 14.65
CA LYS A 305 -0.81 22.20 15.06
C LYS A 305 -2.30 22.09 14.83
N SER A 306 -3.09 22.62 15.76
CA SER A 306 -4.55 22.76 15.65
C SER A 306 -5.01 24.12 16.18
N ALA A 307 -6.24 24.52 15.85
CA ALA A 307 -6.84 25.75 16.34
C ALA A 307 -7.09 25.76 17.86
N THR A 308 -7.09 24.59 18.49
CA THR A 308 -7.26 24.41 19.94
C THR A 308 -5.97 24.58 20.73
N LEU A 309 -4.82 24.53 20.07
CA LEU A 309 -3.50 24.63 20.71
C LEU A 309 -2.92 26.03 20.47
N THR A 310 -2.39 26.64 21.54
CA THR A 310 -1.70 27.93 21.48
C THR A 310 -0.33 27.81 20.82
N GLU A 311 0.38 26.72 21.08
CA GLU A 311 1.70 26.40 20.53
C GLU A 311 1.65 25.07 19.76
N PRO A 312 2.41 24.95 18.66
CA PRO A 312 2.52 23.70 17.94
C PRO A 312 3.24 22.64 18.78
N VAL A 313 2.82 21.40 18.65
CA VAL A 313 3.44 20.24 19.30
C VAL A 313 4.49 19.68 18.36
N ILE A 314 5.72 19.53 18.85
CA ILE A 314 6.83 18.97 18.08
C ILE A 314 7.10 17.56 18.60
N LEU A 315 7.01 16.60 17.68
CA LEU A 315 7.22 15.18 17.94
C LEU A 315 8.55 14.78 17.34
N GLU A 316 9.56 14.61 18.18
CA GLU A 316 10.89 14.21 17.75
C GLU A 316 11.03 12.68 17.74
N PHE A 317 11.56 12.18 16.62
CA PHE A 317 11.88 10.77 16.39
C PHE A 317 13.39 10.63 16.30
N PRO A 318 14.09 10.35 17.41
CA PRO A 318 15.52 10.14 17.39
C PRO A 318 15.86 8.98 16.45
N GLU A 319 16.74 9.24 15.48
CA GLU A 319 17.34 8.22 14.59
C GLU A 319 18.83 8.51 14.43
N LEU A 320 19.67 7.47 14.32
CA LEU A 320 21.12 7.65 14.17
C LEU A 320 21.49 8.20 12.78
N ALA A 321 20.80 7.74 11.73
CA ALA A 321 20.99 8.20 10.37
C ALA A 321 19.66 8.13 9.61
N GLY A 322 19.39 9.13 8.77
CA GLY A 322 18.15 9.23 8.00
C GLY A 322 17.02 9.96 8.74
N HIS A 323 15.83 9.85 8.14
CA HIS A 323 14.56 10.46 8.57
C HIS A 323 13.40 9.48 8.34
N PHE A 324 13.70 8.18 8.33
CA PHE A 324 12.79 7.11 7.91
C PHE A 324 11.62 6.95 8.87
N ARG A 325 11.89 6.82 10.17
CA ARG A 325 10.87 6.72 11.23
C ARG A 325 10.02 7.98 11.29
N ARG A 326 10.62 9.16 11.11
CA ARG A 326 9.87 10.43 11.02
C ARG A 326 8.91 10.39 9.83
N ASP A 327 9.40 10.09 8.64
CA ASP A 327 8.59 10.05 7.42
C ASP A 327 7.47 9.02 7.49
N TYR A 328 7.74 7.84 8.08
CA TYR A 328 6.75 6.81 8.34
C TYR A 328 5.62 7.35 9.22
N TRP A 329 5.97 7.94 10.38
CA TRP A 329 5.00 8.52 11.31
C TRP A 329 4.21 9.67 10.69
N LEU A 330 4.89 10.57 9.97
CA LEU A 330 4.25 11.65 9.22
C LEU A 330 3.22 11.11 8.22
N ALA A 331 3.58 10.07 7.48
CA ALA A 331 2.73 9.47 6.46
C ALA A 331 1.45 8.85 7.05
N ILE A 332 1.58 8.05 8.11
CA ILE A 332 0.42 7.39 8.75
C ILE A 332 -0.49 8.39 9.50
N ILE A 333 0.08 9.43 10.13
CA ILE A 333 -0.72 10.51 10.74
C ILE A 333 -1.50 11.26 9.66
N SER A 334 -0.84 11.57 8.54
CA SER A 334 -1.46 12.27 7.41
C SER A 334 -2.58 11.45 6.79
N GLU A 335 -2.43 10.12 6.67
CA GLU A 335 -3.49 9.23 6.17
C GLU A 335 -4.77 9.33 7.03
N ILE A 336 -4.65 9.28 8.36
CA ILE A 336 -5.79 9.41 9.28
C ILE A 336 -6.43 10.81 9.18
N LEU A 337 -5.63 11.87 9.04
CA LEU A 337 -6.17 13.21 8.82
C LEU A 337 -6.89 13.34 7.48
N CYS A 338 -6.31 12.81 6.40
CA CYS A 338 -6.89 12.89 5.07
C CYS A 338 -8.22 12.12 4.99
N VAL A 339 -8.35 10.95 5.62
CA VAL A 339 -9.62 10.20 5.61
C VAL A 339 -10.72 10.94 6.36
N HIS A 340 -10.43 11.55 7.50
CA HIS A 340 -11.45 12.32 8.25
C HIS A 340 -11.85 13.60 7.51
N ARG A 341 -10.90 14.28 6.85
CA ARG A 341 -11.22 15.40 5.94
C ARG A 341 -12.09 14.94 4.78
N PHE A 342 -11.81 13.79 4.17
CA PHE A 342 -12.62 13.21 3.10
C PHE A 342 -14.05 12.91 3.57
N VAL A 343 -14.19 12.23 4.70
CA VAL A 343 -15.50 11.92 5.32
C VAL A 343 -16.33 13.19 5.54
N ARG A 344 -15.72 14.25 6.06
CA ARG A 344 -16.39 15.54 6.26
C ARG A 344 -16.74 16.24 4.95
N LYS A 345 -15.80 16.28 3.99
CA LYS A 345 -15.98 16.93 2.69
C LYS A 345 -17.19 16.37 1.92
N PHE A 346 -17.44 15.07 2.03
CA PHE A 346 -18.51 14.37 1.31
C PHE A 346 -19.70 13.97 2.21
N ASP A 347 -19.79 14.49 3.43
CA ASP A 347 -20.86 14.21 4.40
C ASP A 347 -21.17 12.70 4.55
N ILE A 348 -20.10 11.91 4.69
CA ILE A 348 -20.21 10.44 4.83
C ILE A 348 -20.51 10.11 6.29
N SER A 349 -21.57 9.35 6.53
CA SER A 349 -22.04 9.01 7.88
C SER A 349 -22.41 7.53 8.00
N GLY A 350 -22.61 7.08 9.25
CA GLY A 350 -23.03 5.70 9.57
C GLY A 350 -21.99 4.64 9.17
N ILE A 351 -22.46 3.53 8.62
CA ILE A 351 -21.62 2.38 8.24
C ILE A 351 -20.60 2.75 7.16
N ASP A 352 -20.98 3.64 6.23
CA ASP A 352 -20.08 4.08 5.15
C ASP A 352 -18.89 4.88 5.71
N LYS A 353 -19.08 5.63 6.80
CA LYS A 353 -17.99 6.33 7.50
C LYS A 353 -17.01 5.31 8.08
N GLU A 354 -17.51 4.32 8.80
CA GLU A 354 -16.66 3.25 9.37
C GLU A 354 -15.92 2.46 8.29
N GLU A 355 -16.59 2.12 7.18
CA GLU A 355 -15.94 1.46 6.04
C GLU A 355 -14.81 2.31 5.45
N THR A 356 -15.04 3.62 5.33
CA THR A 356 -14.08 4.57 4.78
C THR A 356 -12.85 4.72 5.69
N ILE A 357 -13.07 4.86 7.01
CA ILE A 357 -11.98 4.89 8.00
C ILE A 357 -11.19 3.57 7.98
N LEU A 358 -11.87 2.43 7.87
CA LEU A 358 -11.22 1.13 7.75
C LEU A 358 -10.36 0.99 6.49
N LYS A 359 -10.72 1.62 5.37
CA LYS A 359 -9.84 1.65 4.17
C LYS A 359 -8.50 2.31 4.50
N ALA A 360 -8.51 3.43 5.22
CA ALA A 360 -7.29 4.11 5.66
C ALA A 360 -6.46 3.25 6.62
N VAL A 361 -7.11 2.62 7.60
CA VAL A 361 -6.45 1.70 8.54
C VAL A 361 -5.81 0.53 7.78
N LEU A 362 -6.51 -0.08 6.83
CA LEU A 362 -5.97 -1.17 6.01
C LEU A 362 -4.76 -0.73 5.20
N SER A 363 -4.74 0.49 4.64
CA SER A 363 -3.55 1.02 3.96
C SER A 363 -2.33 1.05 4.90
N ILE A 364 -2.51 1.48 6.15
CA ILE A 364 -1.43 1.49 7.15
C ILE A 364 -0.98 0.08 7.53
N LEU A 365 -1.91 -0.87 7.71
CA LEU A 365 -1.55 -2.27 8.00
C LEU A 365 -0.78 -2.95 6.84
N ARG A 366 -1.12 -2.62 5.60
CA ARG A 366 -0.37 -3.08 4.43
C ARG A 366 1.02 -2.46 4.37
N LEU A 367 1.15 -1.19 4.76
CA LEU A 367 2.44 -0.53 4.90
C LEU A 367 3.32 -1.25 5.94
N GLN A 368 2.78 -1.51 7.14
CA GLN A 368 3.47 -2.31 8.16
C GLN A 368 3.91 -3.68 7.64
N ALA A 369 3.06 -4.36 6.87
CA ALA A 369 3.40 -5.65 6.28
C ALA A 369 4.56 -5.58 5.27
N ILE A 370 4.68 -4.47 4.54
CA ILE A 370 5.78 -4.22 3.58
C ILE A 370 7.08 -3.91 4.31
N GLU A 371 7.01 -3.11 5.37
CA GLU A 371 8.16 -2.78 6.22
C GLU A 371 8.85 -4.05 6.77
N GLU A 372 8.06 -5.05 7.16
CA GLU A 372 8.58 -6.36 7.61
C GLU A 372 9.28 -7.16 6.51
N LEU A 373 9.02 -6.87 5.22
CA LEU A 373 9.68 -7.58 4.11
C LEU A 373 11.14 -7.14 3.93
N ALA A 374 11.56 -6.04 4.56
CA ALA A 374 12.89 -5.44 4.41
C ALA A 374 13.30 -5.26 2.93
N ILE A 375 12.30 -5.05 2.06
CA ILE A 375 12.54 -4.65 0.68
C ILE A 375 13.11 -3.22 0.73
N PRO A 376 14.13 -2.86 -0.06
CA PRO A 376 14.57 -1.47 -0.17
C PRO A 376 13.43 -0.62 -0.74
N VAL A 377 12.54 -0.15 0.13
CA VAL A 377 11.42 0.71 -0.26
C VAL A 377 12.03 2.08 -0.57
N SER A 378 11.74 2.62 -1.75
CA SER A 378 11.91 4.06 -1.97
C SER A 378 11.07 4.77 -0.90
N ASN A 379 11.64 5.72 -0.13
CA ASN A 379 11.04 6.45 1.01
C ASN A 379 9.74 7.23 0.66
N ARG A 380 8.75 6.59 0.05
CA ARG A 380 7.49 7.15 -0.43
C ARG A 380 6.34 6.39 0.19
N PHE A 381 6.30 6.35 1.52
CA PHE A 381 5.22 5.70 2.29
C PHE A 381 3.84 6.18 1.84
N GLU A 382 3.74 7.47 1.47
CA GLU A 382 2.49 8.10 1.06
C GLU A 382 1.92 7.48 -0.22
N SER A 383 2.75 6.87 -1.06
CA SER A 383 2.28 6.17 -2.26
C SER A 383 1.48 4.90 -1.97
N LEU A 384 1.60 4.34 -0.76
CA LEU A 384 0.90 3.14 -0.31
C LEU A 384 -0.30 3.47 0.59
N LEU A 385 -0.53 4.75 0.87
CA LEU A 385 -1.59 5.25 1.74
C LEU A 385 -2.66 5.93 0.88
N MET A 386 -3.84 5.33 0.77
CA MET A 386 -4.88 5.71 -0.21
C MET A 386 -5.20 7.21 -0.18
N PHE A 387 -5.54 7.76 0.98
CA PHE A 387 -6.01 9.14 1.08
C PHE A 387 -4.87 10.14 0.99
N ASN A 388 -3.70 9.81 1.55
CA ASN A 388 -2.49 10.60 1.45
C ASN A 388 -1.97 10.67 0.00
N LEU A 389 -2.01 9.54 -0.73
CA LEU A 389 -1.72 9.49 -2.16
C LEU A 389 -2.65 10.41 -2.94
N CYS A 390 -3.97 10.30 -2.72
CA CYS A 390 -4.93 11.16 -3.42
C CYS A 390 -4.78 12.65 -3.08
N ASP A 391 -4.34 13.01 -1.88
CA ASP A 391 -4.09 14.42 -1.50
C ASP A 391 -2.89 15.00 -2.26
N LYS A 392 -1.89 14.17 -2.58
CA LYS A 392 -0.65 14.57 -3.27
C LYS A 392 -0.68 14.38 -4.78
N LEU A 393 -1.54 13.50 -5.30
CA LEU A 393 -1.58 13.13 -6.71
C LEU A 393 -2.35 14.17 -7.56
N PRO A 394 -1.82 14.62 -8.72
CA PRO A 394 -2.61 15.39 -9.67
C PRO A 394 -3.80 14.54 -10.19
N GLY A 395 -5.02 15.04 -10.03
CA GLY A 395 -6.25 14.30 -10.31
C GLY A 395 -6.69 13.36 -9.19
N GLY A 396 -6.07 13.44 -8.00
CA GLY A 396 -6.50 12.69 -6.82
C GLY A 396 -7.84 13.15 -6.25
N ASP A 397 -8.21 14.41 -6.45
CA ASP A 397 -9.54 14.95 -6.19
C ASP A 397 -10.63 14.22 -6.99
N VAL A 398 -10.39 13.96 -8.28
CA VAL A 398 -11.31 13.21 -9.15
C VAL A 398 -11.45 11.76 -8.69
N ILE A 399 -10.35 11.14 -8.21
CA ILE A 399 -10.39 9.80 -7.61
C ILE A 399 -11.30 9.81 -6.37
N LEU A 400 -11.11 10.77 -5.46
CA LEU A 400 -11.90 10.89 -4.24
C LEU A 400 -13.38 11.18 -4.54
N GLU A 401 -13.68 12.04 -5.51
CA GLU A 401 -15.04 12.31 -5.97
C GLU A 401 -15.71 11.06 -6.55
N THR A 402 -14.98 10.29 -7.36
CA THR A 402 -15.47 9.02 -7.93
C THR A 402 -15.73 7.99 -6.81
N LEU A 403 -14.85 7.92 -5.81
CA LEU A 403 -15.02 7.07 -4.64
C LEU A 403 -16.28 7.48 -3.85
N ALA A 404 -16.44 8.76 -3.52
CA ALA A 404 -17.62 9.28 -2.82
C ALA A 404 -18.93 9.06 -3.60
N GLY A 405 -18.89 9.24 -4.93
CA GLY A 405 -20.01 8.94 -5.81
C GLY A 405 -20.39 7.46 -5.79
N SER A 406 -19.40 6.55 -5.75
CA SER A 406 -19.64 5.11 -5.65
C SER A 406 -20.29 4.69 -4.33
N ILE A 407 -19.89 5.31 -3.22
CA ILE A 407 -20.50 5.13 -1.89
C ILE A 407 -21.96 5.61 -1.91
N SER A 408 -22.20 6.79 -2.48
CA SER A 408 -23.54 7.38 -2.57
C SER A 408 -24.49 6.54 -3.43
N LEU A 409 -24.00 6.01 -4.56
CA LEU A 409 -24.76 5.11 -5.42
C LEU A 409 -25.13 3.81 -4.70
N ARG A 410 -24.20 3.24 -3.93
CA ARG A 410 -24.43 2.03 -3.11
C ARG A 410 -25.53 2.29 -2.08
N ARG A 411 -25.46 3.40 -1.36
CA ARG A 411 -26.45 3.83 -0.36
C ARG A 411 -27.83 4.04 -0.97
N SER A 412 -27.93 4.77 -2.08
CA SER A 412 -29.21 5.01 -2.78
C SER A 412 -29.87 3.71 -3.25
N ALA A 413 -29.07 2.80 -3.80
CA ALA A 413 -29.60 1.50 -4.22
C ALA A 413 -30.12 0.68 -3.04
N GLN A 414 -29.56 0.81 -1.83
CA GLN A 414 -30.03 0.13 -0.61
C GLN A 414 -31.38 0.67 -0.11
N VAL A 415 -31.60 1.99 -0.19
CA VAL A 415 -32.83 2.65 0.28
C VAL A 415 -34.05 2.33 -0.60
N ASN A 416 -33.87 2.25 -1.93
CA ASN A 416 -34.98 2.11 -2.88
C ASN A 416 -35.60 0.70 -2.95
N GLN A 417 -35.02 -0.31 -2.29
CA GLN A 417 -35.48 -1.72 -2.32
C GLN A 417 -35.33 -2.37 -0.92
N PRO A 418 -36.14 -1.97 0.08
CA PRO A 418 -35.95 -2.35 1.49
C PRO A 418 -36.39 -3.79 1.85
N GLY A 419 -36.85 -4.61 0.89
CA GLY A 419 -37.42 -5.94 1.15
C GLY A 419 -36.80 -7.12 0.38
N ILE A 420 -35.83 -6.89 -0.51
CA ILE A 420 -35.19 -7.95 -1.34
C ILE A 420 -33.64 -7.94 -1.18
N SER A 421 -33.09 -7.07 -0.32
CA SER A 421 -31.67 -6.70 -0.35
C SER A 421 -30.87 -7.15 0.88
N SER A 422 -30.48 -8.42 0.93
CA SER A 422 -29.38 -8.88 1.81
C SER A 422 -28.11 -9.28 1.05
N ALA A 423 -28.08 -9.15 -0.29
CA ALA A 423 -27.07 -9.83 -1.12
C ALA A 423 -26.58 -9.02 -2.33
N ARG A 424 -26.20 -7.75 -2.14
CA ARG A 424 -25.48 -6.99 -3.18
C ARG A 424 -23.99 -6.96 -2.88
N HIS A 425 -23.24 -7.71 -3.69
CA HIS A 425 -21.80 -7.94 -3.63
C HIS A 425 -20.96 -6.69 -3.78
N SER A 426 -20.65 -6.06 -2.65
CA SER A 426 -19.38 -5.35 -2.46
C SER A 426 -18.88 -5.75 -1.08
N MET A 427 -17.75 -6.45 -1.01
CA MET A 427 -17.13 -6.82 0.27
C MET A 427 -16.70 -5.53 0.95
N SER A 428 -17.50 -5.03 1.89
CA SER A 428 -17.10 -3.90 2.71
C SER A 428 -15.90 -4.32 3.57
N PRO A 429 -14.83 -3.50 3.67
CA PRO A 429 -13.82 -3.61 4.72
C PRO A 429 -14.40 -3.95 6.10
N PHE A 430 -15.58 -3.39 6.41
CA PHE A 430 -16.32 -3.71 7.63
C PHE A 430 -16.77 -5.17 7.64
N THR A 431 -17.41 -5.70 6.59
CA THR A 431 -17.82 -7.12 6.54
C THR A 431 -16.65 -8.09 6.62
N VAL A 432 -15.49 -7.79 6.00
CA VAL A 432 -14.31 -8.68 6.08
C VAL A 432 -13.69 -8.67 7.49
N LEU A 433 -13.72 -7.52 8.18
CA LEU A 433 -13.16 -7.40 9.53
C LEU A 433 -14.14 -7.88 10.62
N SER A 434 -15.45 -7.72 10.39
CA SER A 434 -16.55 -8.08 11.28
C SER A 434 -16.99 -9.55 11.14
N ASN A 435 -16.75 -10.22 10.01
CA ASN A 435 -17.07 -11.65 9.80
C ASN A 435 -16.11 -12.63 10.52
N LEU A 436 -15.66 -12.26 11.73
CA LEU A 436 -15.15 -13.23 12.72
C LEU A 436 -16.26 -14.14 13.29
N GLY A 437 -17.49 -14.01 12.80
CA GLY A 437 -18.57 -14.96 12.97
C GLY A 437 -19.84 -14.43 12.32
N VAL A 438 -20.58 -15.34 11.66
CA VAL A 438 -21.94 -15.22 11.08
C VAL A 438 -22.00 -15.15 9.54
N VAL A 439 -22.81 -16.07 8.98
CA VAL A 439 -22.91 -16.51 7.57
C VAL A 439 -24.26 -16.06 6.98
N SER A 440 -24.32 -15.67 5.69
CA SER A 440 -25.55 -15.73 4.87
C SER A 440 -25.31 -15.51 3.34
N PRO A 441 -26.16 -16.03 2.42
CA PRO A 441 -25.82 -16.32 1.01
C PRO A 441 -26.36 -15.33 -0.06
N ILE A 442 -26.07 -15.66 -1.34
CA ILE A 442 -26.04 -14.83 -2.57
C ILE A 442 -27.29 -14.97 -3.49
N ASN A 443 -27.73 -13.88 -4.17
CA ASN A 443 -28.38 -13.79 -5.53
C ASN A 443 -28.79 -12.32 -5.85
N LYS A 444 -29.04 -11.78 -7.05
CA LYS A 444 -28.90 -12.06 -8.51
C LYS A 444 -28.93 -10.65 -9.18
N GLY A 445 -28.06 -10.32 -10.15
CA GLY A 445 -28.07 -9.00 -10.81
C GLY A 445 -27.35 -8.96 -12.16
N GLU A 446 -27.77 -8.06 -13.06
CA GLU A 446 -27.40 -7.98 -14.49
C GLU A 446 -25.95 -7.52 -14.78
N ARG A 447 -25.17 -7.22 -13.74
CA ARG A 447 -23.73 -6.93 -13.83
C ARG A 447 -23.01 -7.61 -12.68
N LEU A 448 -21.94 -8.33 -12.99
CA LEU A 448 -21.22 -9.18 -12.06
C LEU A 448 -20.15 -8.34 -11.33
N PHE A 449 -20.56 -7.72 -10.23
CA PHE A 449 -19.66 -6.96 -9.35
C PHE A 449 -19.16 -7.83 -8.21
N VAL A 450 -17.87 -7.70 -7.88
CA VAL A 450 -17.32 -8.15 -6.59
C VAL A 450 -16.42 -7.06 -6.05
N GLY A 451 -16.86 -6.43 -4.95
CA GLY A 451 -16.13 -5.30 -4.36
C GLY A 451 -16.22 -4.06 -5.25
N GLU A 452 -15.06 -3.56 -5.69
CA GLU A 452 -14.90 -2.42 -6.60
C GLU A 452 -14.56 -2.86 -8.04
N ILE A 453 -14.52 -4.18 -8.30
CA ILE A 453 -14.15 -4.80 -9.56
C ILE A 453 -15.39 -5.25 -10.33
N VAL A 454 -15.38 -5.03 -11.65
CA VAL A 454 -16.40 -5.50 -12.60
C VAL A 454 -15.79 -6.59 -13.46
N VAL A 455 -16.50 -7.73 -13.59
CA VAL A 455 -16.03 -8.82 -14.44
C VAL A 455 -15.86 -8.34 -15.89
N GLY A 456 -14.64 -8.48 -16.42
CA GLY A 456 -14.34 -8.26 -17.84
C GLY A 456 -14.32 -6.80 -18.31
N GLU A 457 -14.61 -5.86 -17.42
CA GLU A 457 -14.62 -4.42 -17.71
C GLU A 457 -13.84 -3.66 -16.62
N MET A 458 -13.38 -2.44 -16.91
CA MET A 458 -12.84 -1.57 -15.85
C MET A 458 -13.97 -0.80 -15.17
N SER A 459 -13.98 -0.78 -13.84
CA SER A 459 -14.88 0.08 -13.07
C SER A 459 -14.57 1.56 -13.33
N ALA A 460 -15.52 2.45 -13.02
CA ALA A 460 -15.30 3.89 -13.15
C ALA A 460 -14.09 4.35 -12.32
N LEU A 461 -13.96 3.83 -11.09
CA LEU A 461 -12.81 4.12 -10.22
C LEU A 461 -11.50 3.63 -10.84
N GLN A 462 -11.45 2.41 -11.37
CA GLN A 462 -10.24 1.88 -12.03
C GLN A 462 -9.79 2.74 -13.21
N LYS A 463 -10.73 3.23 -14.02
CA LYS A 463 -10.43 4.10 -15.16
C LYS A 463 -9.81 5.42 -14.70
N VAL A 464 -10.43 6.10 -13.74
CA VAL A 464 -9.96 7.37 -13.19
C VAL A 464 -8.58 7.20 -12.52
N VAL A 465 -8.39 6.15 -11.71
CA VAL A 465 -7.09 5.86 -11.10
C VAL A 465 -6.02 5.65 -12.15
N THR A 466 -6.29 4.85 -13.18
CA THR A 466 -5.31 4.57 -14.25
C THR A 466 -4.95 5.83 -15.02
N GLU A 467 -5.92 6.68 -15.31
CA GLU A 467 -5.71 7.95 -15.99
C GLU A 467 -4.89 8.94 -15.14
N SER A 468 -5.28 9.15 -13.88
CA SER A 468 -4.56 10.03 -12.94
C SER A 468 -3.12 9.56 -12.72
N MET A 469 -2.89 8.25 -12.56
CA MET A 469 -1.54 7.70 -12.41
C MET A 469 -0.69 7.85 -13.67
N ASN A 470 -1.26 7.66 -14.86
CA ASN A 470 -0.55 7.89 -16.11
C ASN A 470 -0.19 9.36 -16.31
N ASN A 471 -1.08 10.27 -15.92
CA ASN A 471 -0.82 11.71 -15.95
C ASN A 471 0.27 12.09 -14.94
N TYR A 472 0.23 11.55 -13.73
CA TYR A 472 1.27 11.73 -12.73
C TYR A 472 2.64 11.27 -13.22
N LYS A 473 2.75 10.09 -13.85
CA LYS A 473 4.01 9.61 -14.43
C LYS A 473 4.58 10.58 -15.47
N LYS A 474 3.72 11.20 -16.30
CA LYS A 474 4.16 12.24 -17.25
C LYS A 474 4.67 13.48 -16.54
N VAL A 475 4.00 13.91 -15.46
CA VAL A 475 4.44 15.05 -14.64
C VAL A 475 5.77 14.75 -13.95
N GLU A 476 5.96 13.55 -13.39
CA GLU A 476 7.20 13.14 -12.75
C GLU A 476 8.37 13.09 -13.76
N LEU A 477 8.14 12.58 -14.98
CA LEU A 477 9.13 12.61 -16.06
C LEU A 477 9.49 14.04 -16.47
N ALA A 478 8.49 14.93 -16.57
CA ALA A 478 8.72 16.34 -16.85
C ALA A 478 9.52 17.02 -15.72
N GLN A 479 9.18 16.73 -14.46
CA GLN A 479 9.87 17.26 -13.29
C GLN A 479 11.32 16.76 -13.20
N ALA A 480 11.55 15.47 -13.46
CA ALA A 480 12.90 14.90 -13.51
C ALA A 480 13.75 15.55 -14.62
N THR A 481 13.14 15.90 -15.74
CA THR A 481 13.82 16.64 -16.81
C THR A 481 14.18 18.06 -16.36
N VAL A 482 13.27 18.75 -15.67
CA VAL A 482 13.53 20.10 -15.12
C VAL A 482 14.61 20.08 -14.05
N ASP A 483 14.57 19.11 -13.14
CA ASP A 483 15.56 19.01 -12.06
C ASP A 483 16.93 18.56 -12.59
N GLY A 484 16.99 17.73 -13.62
CA GLY A 484 18.24 17.47 -14.36
C GLY A 484 18.88 18.76 -14.87
N VAL A 485 18.09 19.63 -15.50
CA VAL A 485 18.58 20.95 -15.97
C VAL A 485 19.01 21.87 -14.81
N LYS A 486 18.35 21.80 -13.64
CA LYS A 486 18.77 22.56 -12.45
C LYS A 486 20.09 22.07 -11.87
N VAL A 487 20.33 20.76 -11.87
CA VAL A 487 21.59 20.17 -11.39
C VAL A 487 22.75 20.58 -12.32
N ASP A 488 22.54 20.59 -13.63
CA ASP A 488 23.50 21.14 -14.59
C ASP A 488 23.78 22.64 -14.32
N GLY A 489 22.74 23.38 -13.92
CA GLY A 489 22.84 24.75 -13.41
C GLY A 489 23.65 24.90 -12.12
N LEU A 490 23.61 23.91 -11.22
CA LEU A 490 24.38 23.89 -9.98
C LEU A 490 25.87 23.61 -10.26
N ASP A 491 26.16 22.68 -11.16
CA ASP A 491 27.53 22.36 -11.57
C ASP A 491 28.21 23.53 -12.29
N THR A 492 27.45 24.26 -13.12
CA THR A 492 27.94 25.49 -13.74
C THR A 492 28.18 26.60 -12.71
N ASN A 493 27.29 26.78 -11.72
CA ASN A 493 27.51 27.72 -10.61
C ASN A 493 28.70 27.32 -9.72
N LEU A 494 28.92 26.03 -9.49
CA LEU A 494 30.08 25.52 -8.75
C LEU A 494 31.39 25.81 -9.51
N ALA A 495 31.40 25.64 -10.84
CA ALA A 495 32.54 25.99 -11.68
C ALA A 495 32.84 27.50 -11.62
N VAL A 496 31.81 28.34 -11.72
CA VAL A 496 31.94 29.80 -11.58
C VAL A 496 32.46 30.18 -10.19
N MET A 497 31.96 29.54 -9.13
CA MET A 497 32.43 29.80 -7.77
C MET A 497 33.89 29.37 -7.55
N LYS A 498 34.32 28.25 -8.15
CA LYS A 498 35.74 27.86 -8.16
C LYS A 498 36.61 28.90 -8.87
N GLU A 499 36.15 29.43 -9.99
CA GLU A 499 36.85 30.48 -10.74
C GLU A 499 36.91 31.80 -9.96
N LEU A 500 35.82 32.17 -9.27
CA LEU A 500 35.76 33.35 -8.40
C LEU A 500 36.62 33.23 -7.14
N LEU A 501 36.84 32.01 -6.64
CA LEU A 501 37.69 31.75 -5.47
C LEU A 501 39.18 31.57 -5.85
N SER A 502 39.50 31.40 -7.13
CA SER A 502 40.88 31.32 -7.63
C SER A 502 41.75 32.51 -7.17
N PRO A 503 41.33 33.78 -7.33
CA PRO A 503 42.09 34.95 -6.86
C PRO A 503 42.37 34.94 -5.35
N VAL A 504 41.42 34.44 -4.55
CA VAL A 504 41.54 34.35 -3.09
C VAL A 504 42.54 33.28 -2.69
N SER A 505 42.56 32.14 -3.41
CA SER A 505 43.51 31.07 -3.19
C SER A 505 44.95 31.46 -3.56
N GLU A 506 45.12 32.25 -4.61
CA GLU A 506 46.41 32.84 -5.00
C GLU A 506 46.89 33.87 -3.98
N LEU A 507 45.99 34.75 -3.51
CA LEU A 507 46.26 35.68 -2.41
C LEU A 507 46.69 34.96 -1.13
N TRP A 508 46.01 33.86 -0.77
CA TRP A 508 46.37 33.06 0.40
C TRP A 508 47.75 32.42 0.26
N ARG A 509 48.07 31.85 -0.91
CA ARG A 509 49.42 31.33 -1.19
C ARG A 509 50.49 32.41 -1.10
N PHE A 510 50.19 33.61 -1.60
CA PHE A 510 51.09 34.76 -1.52
C PHE A 510 51.31 35.21 -0.07
N LEU A 511 50.26 35.22 0.76
CA LEU A 511 50.35 35.52 2.19
C LEU A 511 51.13 34.46 2.97
N VAL A 512 51.00 33.18 2.62
CA VAL A 512 51.81 32.09 3.22
C VAL A 512 53.29 32.21 2.81
N LEU A 513 53.57 32.59 1.57
CA LEU A 513 54.93 32.91 1.10
C LEU A 513 55.53 34.11 1.83
N LEU A 514 54.72 35.14 2.11
CA LEU A 514 55.11 36.29 2.92
C LEU A 514 55.36 35.93 4.38
N ALA A 515 54.55 35.04 4.96
CA ALA A 515 54.71 34.58 6.33
C ALA A 515 55.93 33.67 6.54
N SER A 516 56.44 33.06 5.46
CA SER A 516 57.65 32.21 5.46
C SER A 516 58.90 32.93 4.96
N TRP A 517 58.85 34.27 4.87
CA TRP A 517 59.93 35.08 4.33
C TRP A 517 60.92 35.49 5.43
N ASP A 518 62.11 34.89 5.41
CA ASP A 518 63.09 34.96 6.51
C ASP A 518 63.95 36.24 6.57
N GLU A 519 63.86 37.17 5.61
CA GLU A 519 64.63 38.45 5.65
C GLU A 519 63.87 39.67 5.10
N PRO A 520 62.96 40.30 5.86
CA PRO A 520 62.13 41.41 5.37
C PRO A 520 62.87 42.73 5.13
N ILE A 521 64.08 42.92 5.69
CA ILE A 521 64.74 44.24 5.75
C ILE A 521 65.63 44.53 4.51
N LYS A 522 65.92 43.54 3.65
CA LYS A 522 66.79 43.74 2.47
C LYS A 522 66.07 44.15 1.18
N SER A 523 64.74 44.31 1.19
CA SER A 523 63.99 44.63 -0.03
C SER A 523 63.07 45.83 0.12
N MET A 524 63.64 47.00 0.43
CA MET A 524 62.93 48.29 0.41
C MET A 524 62.34 48.66 -0.98
N GLY A 525 62.68 47.91 -2.04
CA GLY A 525 62.07 48.07 -3.36
C GLY A 525 60.67 47.45 -3.51
N VAL A 526 60.29 46.50 -2.64
CA VAL A 526 59.02 45.76 -2.79
C VAL A 526 57.85 46.53 -2.15
N ASP A 527 58.10 47.31 -1.09
CA ASP A 527 57.08 48.16 -0.44
C ASP A 527 56.48 49.21 -1.40
N SER A 528 57.26 49.69 -2.37
CA SER A 528 56.77 50.61 -3.40
C SER A 528 55.90 49.91 -4.45
N LEU A 529 56.19 48.65 -4.79
CA LEU A 529 55.33 47.82 -5.65
C LEU A 529 54.03 47.40 -4.95
N PHE A 530 54.06 47.20 -3.63
CA PHE A 530 52.87 46.88 -2.82
C PHE A 530 51.83 48.00 -2.82
N SER A 531 52.26 49.27 -2.76
CA SER A 531 51.34 50.42 -2.87
C SER A 531 50.67 50.49 -4.25
N CYS A 532 51.43 50.22 -5.33
CA CYS A 532 50.90 50.22 -6.68
C CYS A 532 49.96 49.04 -6.98
N PHE A 533 50.26 47.83 -6.47
CA PHE A 533 49.42 46.65 -6.69
C PHE A 533 48.11 46.70 -5.88
N GLY A 534 48.17 47.19 -4.64
CA GLY A 534 46.97 47.46 -3.83
C GLY A 534 46.03 48.46 -4.51
N ALA A 535 46.57 49.53 -5.11
CA ALA A 535 45.77 50.49 -5.86
C ALA A 535 45.14 49.91 -7.14
N LEU A 536 45.81 48.96 -7.81
CA LEU A 536 45.32 48.31 -9.03
C LEU A 536 44.23 47.26 -8.76
N VAL A 537 44.36 46.50 -7.67
CA VAL A 537 43.36 45.50 -7.26
C VAL A 537 42.11 46.16 -6.65
N PHE A 538 42.28 47.16 -5.79
CA PHE A 538 41.13 47.88 -5.20
C PHE A 538 40.52 48.92 -6.15
N GLY A 539 41.28 49.46 -7.11
CA GLY A 539 40.77 50.36 -8.14
C GLY A 539 39.78 49.69 -9.10
N ASN A 540 39.97 48.41 -9.40
CA ASN A 540 39.06 47.65 -10.26
C ASN A 540 37.75 47.21 -9.57
N PHE A 541 37.71 47.16 -8.23
CA PHE A 541 36.46 46.90 -7.50
C PHE A 541 35.54 48.12 -7.41
N HIS A 542 36.06 49.34 -7.58
CA HIS A 542 35.21 50.54 -7.48
C HIS A 542 34.42 50.85 -8.76
N VAL A 543 34.78 50.27 -9.91
CA VAL A 543 34.11 50.54 -11.20
C VAL A 543 32.89 49.64 -11.44
N LEU A 544 32.73 48.52 -10.73
CA LEU A 544 31.61 47.59 -10.93
C LEU A 544 30.34 47.88 -10.09
N TYR A 545 30.32 48.96 -9.30
CA TYR A 545 29.12 49.40 -8.54
C TYR A 545 28.44 50.64 -9.14
N LYS A 546 28.70 50.94 -10.42
CA LYS A 546 28.03 52.02 -11.13
C LYS A 546 27.86 51.68 -12.61
N THR A 547 27.00 50.71 -12.93
CA THR A 547 26.13 50.71 -14.11
C THR A 547 25.26 49.45 -14.15
N ASN A 548 23.93 49.69 -14.18
CA ASN A 548 22.76 48.81 -14.32
C ASN A 548 22.47 47.78 -13.22
#